data_AF-A0A3D4B9D6-F1
#
_entry.id   AF-A0A3D4B9D6-F1
#
_cell.length_a   1.000
_cell.length_b   1.000
_cell.length_c   1.000
_cell.angle_alpha   90.00
_cell.angle_beta   90.00
_cell.angle_gamma   90.00
#
_symmetry.space_group_name_H-M   'P 1'
#
loop_
_entity.id
_entity.type
_entity.pdbx_description
1 polymer ?
#
loop_
_entity_poly.entity_id
_entity_poly.type
_entity_poly.pdbx_seq_one_letter_code
_entity_poly.pdbx_strand_id
1 'polypeptide(L)'
;IVNGHRLSTAGDLTVTTSNVADDGLIMTNANDEVIVGSNVRFTTSSQHSGASSAGNYTDGVMRVRGNFTQTRSGSSASTGSFISTGTRVVFDGSGTQTVFFNDPGAGTSRFHDVGFENTSPNSVNLSSTIIINGQMQSPGHVTTVVNGANNIVTVNGGLDVEGLILDRVTLTVNNGQIDRFDQVTFRNYVLSATQMTLNHTVMNAIFAGLDFEVTPTSGKYLVANDTDGGTPATLTIVNANPTDGSALTTTTGGFVVNWVTQLYAVDDAGATLEETPVTISVLDNDLNPNENALVITDVTQSVNGGAVVIDPGGTTVTYTPPQDFIGTDTFTYTVVYNTDEVSDIGLVTVTLTPDNDNPVIAVASGLPIDGSVINQTVTGILTVNNTGNDNLNVSNLTISAPFSVDNTPFTVEPGGSHDVTVSFTPDQTGTFELILSITSNDRRSLSPQSR
;
A
#
# COMPACT_ATOMS: atom_id res chain seq x y z
N ILE A 1 12.63 36.26 34.73
CA ILE A 1 13.91 35.60 34.40
C ILE A 1 14.31 34.72 35.57
N VAL A 2 14.58 33.45 35.31
CA VAL A 2 15.24 32.49 36.22
C VAL A 2 16.63 32.24 35.63
N ASN A 3 17.66 32.19 36.48
CA ASN A 3 19.05 32.01 36.04
C ASN A 3 19.91 31.34 37.13
N GLY A 4 20.18 30.05 36.98
CA GLY A 4 20.83 29.20 37.98
C GLY A 4 19.98 28.95 39.22
N HIS A 5 18.66 29.06 39.12
CA HIS A 5 17.77 29.09 40.30
C HIS A 5 16.52 28.22 40.16
N ARG A 6 15.94 27.90 41.31
CA ARG A 6 14.63 27.27 41.40
C ARG A 6 13.56 28.31 41.73
N LEU A 7 12.51 28.37 40.92
CA LEU A 7 11.28 29.11 41.17
C LEU A 7 10.15 28.11 41.44
N SER A 8 9.44 28.24 42.55
CA SER A 8 8.31 27.36 42.88
C SER A 8 7.08 28.17 43.23
N THR A 9 5.93 27.79 42.68
CA THR A 9 4.62 28.34 43.05
C THR A 9 3.73 27.21 43.59
N ALA A 10 2.96 27.48 44.65
CA ALA A 10 1.96 26.53 45.14
C ALA A 10 0.67 26.57 44.29
N GLY A 11 0.32 27.74 43.78
CA GLY A 11 -0.85 27.97 42.92
C GLY A 11 -0.49 28.11 41.44
N ASP A 12 -1.40 28.73 40.70
CA ASP A 12 -1.27 28.92 39.26
C ASP A 12 -0.08 29.83 38.88
N LEU A 13 0.51 29.56 37.72
CA LEU A 13 1.41 30.47 37.03
C LEU A 13 0.74 30.96 35.75
N THR A 14 0.45 32.26 35.67
CA THR A 14 0.00 32.89 34.43
C THR A 14 1.09 33.79 33.89
N VAL A 15 1.50 33.56 32.64
CA VAL A 15 2.46 34.38 31.92
C VAL A 15 1.71 35.04 30.77
N THR A 16 1.67 36.38 30.80
CA THR A 16 1.06 37.20 29.76
C THR A 16 2.15 37.99 29.06
N THR A 17 2.31 37.84 27.75
CA THR A 17 3.27 38.63 26.97
C THR A 17 2.59 39.72 26.16
N SER A 18 3.29 40.84 26.01
CA SER A 18 2.82 42.12 25.48
C SER A 18 3.57 42.59 24.22
N ASN A 19 4.25 41.67 23.53
CA ASN A 19 4.92 41.85 22.23
C ASN A 19 6.27 42.60 22.25
N VAL A 20 6.97 42.63 23.39
CA VAL A 20 8.39 43.07 23.45
C VAL A 20 9.29 41.83 23.30
N ALA A 21 10.39 41.94 22.56
CA ALA A 21 11.44 40.92 22.61
C ALA A 21 11.87 40.74 24.08
N ASP A 22 12.01 39.49 24.53
CA ASP A 22 12.32 39.13 25.92
C ASP A 22 11.19 39.42 26.94
N ASP A 23 9.94 39.52 26.50
CA ASP A 23 8.78 39.49 27.39
C ASP A 23 8.35 38.05 27.69
N GLY A 24 7.94 37.79 28.94
CA GLY A 24 7.48 36.48 29.42
C GLY A 24 8.38 35.80 30.45
N LEU A 25 8.18 34.49 30.61
CA LEU A 25 9.05 33.66 31.46
C LEU A 25 10.28 33.26 30.65
N ILE A 26 11.45 33.58 31.18
CA ILE A 26 12.76 33.32 30.57
C ILE A 26 13.58 32.51 31.56
N MET A 27 14.13 31.39 31.10
CA MET A 27 15.03 30.50 31.83
C MET A 27 16.34 30.44 31.06
N THR A 28 17.43 30.96 31.63
CA THR A 28 18.70 31.20 30.92
C THR A 28 19.81 30.22 31.28
N ASN A 29 19.55 29.24 32.15
CA ASN A 29 20.54 28.30 32.64
C ASN A 29 19.99 26.86 32.67
N ALA A 30 20.78 25.87 32.26
CA ALA A 30 20.41 24.45 32.32
C ALA A 30 20.00 23.96 33.73
N ASN A 31 20.46 24.64 34.78
CA ASN A 31 20.09 24.34 36.16
C ASN A 31 18.84 25.08 36.63
N ASP A 32 18.18 25.85 35.77
CA ASP A 32 16.92 26.48 36.11
C ASP A 32 15.82 25.45 36.28
N GLU A 33 15.06 25.58 37.38
CA GLU A 33 13.90 24.74 37.65
C GLU A 33 12.70 25.63 37.99
N VAL A 34 11.64 25.52 37.20
CA VAL A 34 10.35 26.18 37.49
C VAL A 34 9.35 25.10 37.87
N ILE A 35 8.81 25.15 39.08
CA ILE A 35 7.80 24.19 39.57
C ILE A 35 6.49 24.91 39.81
N VAL A 36 5.46 24.52 39.08
CA VAL A 36 4.11 25.07 39.22
C VAL A 36 3.21 24.04 39.86
N GLY A 37 2.79 24.32 41.09
CA GLY A 37 1.96 23.43 41.91
C GLY A 37 0.52 23.26 41.40
N SER A 38 0.07 24.14 40.51
CA SER A 38 -1.27 24.10 39.91
C SER A 38 -1.20 24.40 38.40
N ASN A 39 -2.14 25.18 37.84
CA ASN A 39 -2.23 25.38 36.40
C ASN A 39 -1.19 26.35 35.87
N VAL A 40 -0.75 26.09 34.65
CA VAL A 40 0.12 26.97 33.86
C VAL A 40 -0.70 27.53 32.71
N ARG A 41 -0.73 28.87 32.61
CA ARG A 41 -1.40 29.57 31.53
C ARG A 41 -0.44 30.51 30.82
N PHE A 42 -0.22 30.27 29.53
CA PHE A 42 0.44 31.20 28.63
C PHE A 42 -0.61 31.93 27.80
N THR A 43 -0.52 33.26 27.77
CA THR A 43 -1.41 34.09 26.95
C THR A 43 -0.66 35.26 26.35
N THR A 44 -1.10 35.72 25.19
CA THR A 44 -0.60 36.96 24.57
C THR A 44 -1.69 38.02 24.58
N SER A 45 -1.34 39.30 24.71
CA SER A 45 -2.28 40.41 24.55
C SER A 45 -2.42 40.84 23.08
N SER A 46 -3.65 41.14 22.65
CA SER A 46 -3.96 41.48 21.26
C SER A 46 -3.19 42.69 20.72
N GLN A 47 -2.72 42.57 19.47
CA GLN A 47 -2.22 43.59 18.53
C GLN A 47 -0.69 43.67 18.34
N HIS A 48 -0.13 42.91 17.38
CA HIS A 48 0.79 43.38 16.31
C HIS A 48 1.60 42.24 15.67
N SER A 49 2.02 42.42 14.41
CA SER A 49 2.61 41.44 13.47
C SER A 49 4.08 41.03 13.71
N GLY A 50 4.60 41.10 14.94
CA GLY A 50 5.94 40.64 15.31
C GLY A 50 5.86 39.33 16.09
N ALA A 51 6.74 38.36 15.81
CA ALA A 51 6.73 37.05 16.48
C ALA A 51 6.93 37.19 18.00
N SER A 52 5.84 37.14 18.74
CA SER A 52 5.81 37.12 20.21
C SER A 52 5.77 35.66 20.67
N SER A 53 6.93 35.06 20.98
CA SER A 53 6.92 33.83 21.77
C SER A 53 6.47 34.19 23.19
N ALA A 54 5.56 33.43 23.78
CA ALA A 54 5.14 33.61 25.17
C ALA A 54 6.22 33.16 26.18
N GLY A 55 7.50 33.33 25.82
CA GLY A 55 8.71 33.03 26.56
C GLY A 55 9.79 32.47 25.64
N ASN A 56 10.99 33.02 25.75
CA ASN A 56 12.21 32.42 25.22
C ASN A 56 12.76 31.52 26.32
N TYR A 57 12.31 30.26 26.33
CA TYR A 57 12.71 29.24 27.30
C TYR A 57 13.98 28.58 26.81
N THR A 58 15.10 29.24 27.08
CA THR A 58 16.38 28.88 26.49
C THR A 58 17.01 27.64 27.12
N ASP A 59 16.66 27.27 28.35
CA ASP A 59 17.29 26.13 29.04
C ASP A 59 16.52 25.68 30.31
N GLY A 60 16.89 24.55 30.92
CA GLY A 60 16.37 24.06 32.21
C GLY A 60 15.07 23.26 32.16
N VAL A 61 14.40 23.09 33.32
CA VAL A 61 13.20 22.23 33.48
C VAL A 61 12.01 23.01 34.04
N MET A 62 10.85 22.89 33.39
CA MET A 62 9.57 23.39 33.90
C MET A 62 8.66 22.22 34.28
N ARG A 63 8.42 22.02 35.58
CA ARG A 63 7.49 21.01 36.11
C ARG A 63 6.10 21.61 36.28
N VAL A 64 5.11 20.96 35.68
CA VAL A 64 3.71 21.38 35.70
C VAL A 64 2.91 20.31 36.43
N ARG A 65 2.22 20.67 37.51
CA ARG A 65 1.40 19.74 38.31
C ARG A 65 -0.11 19.89 38.12
N GLY A 66 -0.56 20.93 37.43
CA GLY A 66 -1.95 21.14 37.00
C GLY A 66 -2.09 21.16 35.47
N ASN A 67 -3.08 21.89 34.94
CA ASN A 67 -3.28 21.96 33.49
C ASN A 67 -2.26 22.89 32.82
N PHE A 68 -1.87 22.60 31.59
CA PHE A 68 -1.12 23.50 30.72
C PHE A 68 -2.02 24.05 29.64
N THR A 69 -2.14 25.36 29.57
CA THR A 69 -2.96 26.02 28.57
C THR A 69 -2.20 27.16 27.93
N GLN A 70 -2.06 27.13 26.62
CA GLN A 70 -1.70 28.30 25.84
C GLN A 70 -2.93 28.79 25.08
N THR A 71 -3.28 30.05 25.29
CA THR A 71 -4.39 30.72 24.62
C THR A 71 -3.93 31.97 23.92
N ARG A 72 -4.74 32.42 22.96
CA ARG A 72 -4.49 33.64 22.21
C ARG A 72 -5.61 34.67 22.45
N SER A 73 -5.25 35.95 22.60
CA SER A 73 -6.23 37.05 22.51
C SER A 73 -6.01 37.84 21.21
N GLY A 74 -6.99 37.81 20.29
CA GLY A 74 -6.94 38.54 19.00
C GLY A 74 -6.92 37.64 17.74
N SER A 75 -7.13 38.26 16.56
CA SER A 75 -7.50 37.58 15.29
C SER A 75 -6.36 37.29 14.28
N SER A 76 -5.17 37.87 14.39
CA SER A 76 -4.03 37.70 13.44
C SER A 76 -3.11 36.47 13.64
N ALA A 77 -3.26 35.39 12.87
CA ALA A 77 -2.65 34.04 13.01
C ALA A 77 -1.18 33.84 13.50
N SER A 78 -0.35 34.86 13.68
CA SER A 78 1.10 34.75 13.92
C SER A 78 1.63 35.17 15.32
N THR A 79 0.77 35.45 16.31
CA THR A 79 1.14 36.35 17.45
C THR A 79 0.72 35.83 18.84
N GLY A 80 0.66 34.51 19.02
CA GLY A 80 0.07 33.89 20.21
C GLY A 80 0.87 32.76 20.87
N SER A 81 2.02 32.38 20.33
CA SER A 81 2.53 31.02 20.46
C SER A 81 3.37 30.78 21.73
N PHE A 82 3.21 29.62 22.37
CA PHE A 82 4.19 29.14 23.35
C PHE A 82 5.32 28.43 22.60
N ILE A 83 6.56 28.92 22.71
CA ILE A 83 7.69 28.34 21.99
C ILE A 83 8.84 28.16 22.97
N SER A 84 9.06 26.95 23.46
CA SER A 84 10.32 26.64 24.15
C SER A 84 11.41 26.25 23.15
N THR A 85 12.65 26.69 23.41
CA THR A 85 13.80 26.50 22.52
C THR A 85 14.92 25.66 23.14
N GLY A 86 14.82 25.33 24.43
CA GLY A 86 15.74 24.44 25.14
C GLY A 86 15.19 23.90 26.48
N THR A 87 14.11 24.48 27.00
CA THR A 87 13.50 23.97 28.25
C THR A 87 12.71 22.68 28.03
N ARG A 88 12.92 21.73 28.95
CA ARG A 88 12.09 20.52 29.09
C ARG A 88 10.86 20.82 29.93
N VAL A 89 9.68 20.64 29.36
CA VAL A 89 8.42 20.73 30.11
C VAL A 89 8.04 19.34 30.61
N VAL A 90 7.86 19.19 31.91
CA VAL A 90 7.54 17.91 32.56
C VAL A 90 6.15 17.96 33.17
N PHE A 91 5.32 16.99 32.80
CA PHE A 91 4.04 16.73 33.43
C PHE A 91 4.24 15.68 34.51
N ASP A 92 4.16 16.09 35.79
CA ASP A 92 4.39 15.25 36.97
C ASP A 92 3.31 15.42 38.06
N GLY A 93 2.11 15.85 37.64
CA GLY A 93 0.98 16.08 38.53
C GLY A 93 0.38 14.80 39.10
N SER A 94 -0.16 14.90 40.33
CA SER A 94 -0.83 13.78 41.01
C SER A 94 -2.30 13.58 40.61
N GLY A 95 -2.80 14.37 39.66
CA GLY A 95 -4.14 14.26 39.07
C GLY A 95 -4.07 14.29 37.55
N THR A 96 -5.19 14.05 36.87
CA THR A 96 -5.27 14.23 35.41
C THR A 96 -4.93 15.66 35.02
N GLN A 97 -4.00 15.81 34.08
CA GLN A 97 -3.57 17.08 33.53
C GLN A 97 -4.09 17.23 32.11
N THR A 98 -4.55 18.42 31.75
CA THR A 98 -4.93 18.75 30.38
C THR A 98 -3.87 19.61 29.74
N VAL A 99 -3.48 19.28 28.51
CA VAL A 99 -2.58 20.08 27.67
C VAL A 99 -3.37 20.62 26.50
N PHE A 100 -3.33 21.94 26.34
CA PHE A 100 -4.00 22.64 25.26
C PHE A 100 -3.12 23.72 24.65
N PHE A 101 -2.96 23.66 23.33
CA PHE A 101 -2.46 24.74 22.50
C PHE A 101 -3.60 25.30 21.64
N ASN A 102 -3.69 26.62 21.57
CA ASN A 102 -4.44 27.31 20.53
C ASN A 102 -3.58 27.40 19.26
N ASP A 103 -4.05 26.83 18.14
CA ASP A 103 -3.36 26.75 16.84
C ASP A 103 -1.98 26.06 16.88
N PRO A 104 -1.89 24.74 17.18
CA PRO A 104 -0.62 24.01 17.17
C PRO A 104 -0.05 23.83 15.74
N GLY A 105 1.27 23.88 15.56
CA GLY A 105 1.88 23.90 14.22
C GLY A 105 3.36 24.29 14.15
N ALA A 106 4.04 23.92 13.06
CA ALA A 106 5.42 24.32 12.78
C ALA A 106 5.46 25.84 12.54
N GLY A 107 6.13 26.58 13.43
CA GLY A 107 6.09 28.05 13.46
C GLY A 107 5.07 28.66 14.43
N THR A 108 4.22 27.84 15.07
CA THR A 108 3.30 28.24 16.14
C THR A 108 3.65 27.54 17.46
N SER A 109 2.66 27.31 18.35
CA SER A 109 2.89 26.77 19.68
C SER A 109 3.47 25.36 19.67
N ARG A 110 4.54 25.15 20.43
CA ARG A 110 5.30 23.90 20.52
C ARG A 110 6.15 23.82 21.78
N PHE A 111 6.42 22.60 22.21
CA PHE A 111 7.45 22.30 23.20
C PHE A 111 8.82 22.12 22.53
N HIS A 112 9.89 22.24 23.32
CA HIS A 112 11.22 21.77 22.96
C HIS A 112 11.25 20.31 23.36
N ASP A 113 11.57 19.99 24.61
CA ASP A 113 11.42 18.63 25.15
C ASP A 113 10.16 18.51 26.00
N VAL A 114 9.58 17.30 26.04
CA VAL A 114 8.45 16.98 26.92
C VAL A 114 8.74 15.72 27.71
N GLY A 115 8.57 15.78 29.03
CA GLY A 115 8.54 14.63 29.92
C GLY A 115 7.12 14.28 30.34
N PHE A 116 6.70 13.05 30.11
CA PHE A 116 5.48 12.49 30.67
C PHE A 116 5.85 11.61 31.89
N GLU A 117 5.59 12.10 33.09
CA GLU A 117 6.01 11.47 34.36
C GLU A 117 4.82 11.22 35.32
N ASN A 118 3.58 11.35 34.84
CA ASN A 118 2.38 11.06 35.62
C ASN A 118 2.24 9.56 35.89
N THR A 119 1.91 9.19 37.13
CA THR A 119 1.66 7.78 37.45
C THR A 119 0.19 7.42 37.24
N SER A 120 -0.07 6.29 36.56
CA SER A 120 -1.42 5.71 36.44
C SER A 120 -2.09 5.57 37.83
N PRO A 121 -3.38 5.92 37.99
CA PRO A 121 -4.39 6.15 36.94
C PRO A 121 -4.42 7.58 36.38
N ASN A 122 -3.47 8.44 36.76
CA ASN A 122 -3.43 9.81 36.24
C ASN A 122 -2.99 9.82 34.79
N SER A 123 -3.57 10.74 34.02
CA SER A 123 -3.31 10.87 32.59
C SER A 123 -2.93 12.29 32.21
N VAL A 124 -2.22 12.42 31.10
CA VAL A 124 -2.06 13.67 30.38
C VAL A 124 -3.01 13.65 29.19
N ASN A 125 -4.07 14.44 29.28
CA ASN A 125 -5.09 14.56 28.24
C ASN A 125 -4.71 15.67 27.26
N LEU A 126 -4.47 15.30 26.02
CA LEU A 126 -4.21 16.24 24.94
C LEU A 126 -5.55 16.72 24.36
N SER A 127 -5.85 18.00 24.57
CA SER A 127 -7.03 18.66 23.97
C SER A 127 -6.73 19.31 22.62
N SER A 128 -5.49 19.15 22.13
CA SER A 128 -5.01 19.60 20.84
C SER A 128 -3.83 18.73 20.41
N THR A 129 -3.52 18.68 19.12
CA THR A 129 -2.23 18.21 18.61
C THR A 129 -1.10 18.96 19.32
N ILE A 130 0.00 18.26 19.60
CA ILE A 130 1.21 18.87 20.17
C ILE A 130 2.42 18.59 19.28
N ILE A 131 3.34 19.55 19.26
CA ILE A 131 4.63 19.42 18.58
C ILE A 131 5.73 19.54 19.63
N ILE A 132 6.68 18.61 19.57
CA ILE A 132 7.85 18.49 20.43
C ILE A 132 9.05 18.63 19.50
N ASN A 133 9.74 19.78 19.53
CA ASN A 133 10.86 20.03 18.63
C ASN A 133 12.14 19.29 19.03
N GLY A 134 12.30 19.02 20.31
CA GLY A 134 13.34 18.21 20.92
C GLY A 134 12.85 16.78 21.15
N GLN A 135 13.25 16.20 22.28
CA GLN A 135 12.92 14.83 22.64
C GLN A 135 11.59 14.68 23.38
N MET A 136 10.88 13.61 23.08
CA MET A 136 9.81 13.09 23.93
C MET A 136 10.39 12.07 24.90
N GLN A 137 10.10 12.27 26.19
CA GLN A 137 10.72 11.53 27.29
C GLN A 137 9.67 10.95 28.23
N SER A 138 9.90 9.73 28.68
CA SER A 138 9.16 9.08 29.78
C SER A 138 10.17 8.27 30.59
N PRO A 139 10.90 8.90 31.53
CA PRO A 139 11.92 8.20 32.29
C PRO A 139 11.27 7.35 33.38
N GLY A 140 11.39 6.04 33.24
CA GLY A 140 11.04 5.07 34.28
C GLY A 140 9.82 4.23 33.92
N HIS A 141 9.85 2.98 34.39
CA HIS A 141 8.91 1.89 34.15
C HIS A 141 7.44 2.13 34.57
N VAL A 142 7.06 3.37 34.89
CA VAL A 142 5.71 3.70 35.34
C VAL A 142 4.90 4.09 34.13
N THR A 143 3.84 3.32 33.85
CA THR A 143 2.96 3.52 32.70
C THR A 143 2.18 4.82 32.82
N THR A 144 2.74 5.91 32.30
CA THR A 144 2.01 7.16 32.11
C THR A 144 0.97 6.97 31.01
N VAL A 145 -0.26 7.44 31.22
CA VAL A 145 -1.29 7.44 30.15
C VAL A 145 -1.33 8.80 29.48
N VAL A 146 -1.09 8.86 28.18
CA VAL A 146 -1.34 10.04 27.35
C VAL A 146 -2.61 9.78 26.53
N ASN A 147 -3.67 10.51 26.85
CA ASN A 147 -4.93 10.41 26.13
C ASN A 147 -5.01 11.50 25.06
N GLY A 148 -4.94 11.10 23.81
CA GLY A 148 -4.88 12.00 22.66
C GLY A 148 -6.24 12.50 22.21
N ALA A 149 -7.36 11.84 22.52
CA ALA A 149 -8.64 12.12 21.88
C ALA A 149 -8.57 12.18 20.32
N ASN A 150 -7.73 11.33 19.71
CA ASN A 150 -7.34 11.29 18.29
C ASN A 150 -6.43 12.44 17.82
N ASN A 151 -5.83 13.20 18.73
CA ASN A 151 -4.80 14.18 18.40
C ASN A 151 -3.48 13.49 18.01
N ILE A 152 -2.65 14.27 17.30
CA ILE A 152 -1.33 13.83 16.86
C ILE A 152 -0.28 14.35 17.85
N VAL A 153 0.72 13.52 18.13
CA VAL A 153 1.98 13.94 18.76
C VAL A 153 3.05 13.92 17.69
N THR A 154 3.62 15.07 17.37
CA THR A 154 4.75 15.17 16.44
C THR A 154 6.03 15.44 17.22
N VAL A 155 7.05 14.62 17.03
CA VAL A 155 8.35 14.71 17.71
C VAL A 155 9.44 14.90 16.68
N ASN A 156 10.26 15.95 16.79
CA ASN A 156 11.28 16.29 15.78
C ASN A 156 12.74 16.13 16.27
N GLY A 157 12.94 15.86 17.56
CA GLY A 157 14.27 15.76 18.17
C GLY A 157 14.61 14.40 18.75
N GLY A 158 13.71 13.41 18.66
CA GLY A 158 13.97 12.02 19.02
C GLY A 158 13.16 11.50 20.20
N LEU A 159 13.50 10.29 20.66
CA LEU A 159 12.73 9.54 21.66
C LEU A 159 13.65 8.97 22.75
N ASP A 160 13.28 9.16 24.02
CA ASP A 160 13.77 8.38 25.16
C ASP A 160 12.57 8.02 26.05
N VAL A 161 11.84 7.00 25.62
CA VAL A 161 10.58 6.58 26.23
C VAL A 161 10.72 5.17 26.77
N GLU A 162 10.42 4.99 28.05
CA GLU A 162 10.19 3.70 28.68
C GLU A 162 8.84 3.76 29.41
N GLY A 163 7.92 2.85 29.09
CA GLY A 163 6.66 2.72 29.81
C GLY A 163 5.66 3.85 29.52
N LEU A 164 4.94 3.77 28.40
CA LEU A 164 3.95 4.79 28.03
C LEU A 164 2.71 4.15 27.41
N ILE A 165 1.52 4.60 27.80
CA ILE A 165 0.27 4.22 27.16
C ILE A 165 -0.22 5.39 26.31
N LEU A 166 -0.22 5.21 25.00
CA LEU A 166 -0.75 6.11 23.99
C LEU A 166 -2.20 5.73 23.67
N ASP A 167 -3.13 6.37 24.36
CA ASP A 167 -4.57 6.14 24.25
C ASP A 167 -5.19 7.13 23.27
N ARG A 168 -5.68 6.65 22.11
CA ARG A 168 -6.19 7.52 21.03
C ARG A 168 -5.18 8.58 20.58
N VAL A 169 -3.90 8.20 20.43
CA VAL A 169 -2.82 9.07 19.94
C VAL A 169 -2.23 8.48 18.67
N THR A 170 -2.01 9.32 17.65
CA THR A 170 -1.13 8.99 16.53
C THR A 170 0.22 9.66 16.75
N LEU A 171 1.31 8.90 16.64
CA LEU A 171 2.68 9.38 16.84
C LEU A 171 3.38 9.57 15.50
N THR A 172 3.99 10.73 15.30
CA THR A 172 4.88 11.01 14.16
C THR A 172 6.23 11.46 14.69
N VAL A 173 7.30 10.79 14.31
CA VAL A 173 8.67 11.11 14.71
C VAL A 173 9.46 11.48 13.47
N ASN A 174 10.06 12.67 13.45
CA ASN A 174 10.81 13.19 12.32
C ASN A 174 12.25 13.45 12.76
N ASN A 175 13.21 12.73 12.22
CA ASN A 175 14.63 12.84 12.59
C ASN A 175 14.84 12.69 14.12
N GLY A 176 16.06 13.02 14.57
CA GLY A 176 16.41 13.01 15.99
C GLY A 176 16.78 11.64 16.53
N GLN A 177 17.63 11.63 17.55
CA GLN A 177 18.15 10.39 18.12
C GLN A 177 17.04 9.61 18.83
N ILE A 178 16.84 8.34 18.43
CA ILE A 178 15.98 7.41 19.14
C ILE A 178 16.85 6.60 20.09
N ASP A 179 16.95 7.08 21.33
CA ASP A 179 17.70 6.41 22.41
C ASP A 179 16.95 5.16 22.89
N ARG A 180 15.63 5.28 23.05
CA ARG A 180 14.78 4.23 23.57
C ARG A 180 13.30 4.44 23.22
N PHE A 181 12.60 3.35 22.97
CA PHE A 181 11.14 3.34 22.85
C PHE A 181 10.59 1.98 23.30
N ASP A 182 10.63 1.78 24.61
CA ASP A 182 10.37 0.49 25.24
C ASP A 182 9.06 0.51 26.04
N GLN A 183 8.36 -0.62 26.07
CA GLN A 183 7.13 -0.82 26.83
C GLN A 183 6.06 0.23 26.53
N VAL A 184 5.83 0.47 25.24
CA VAL A 184 4.84 1.44 24.78
C VAL A 184 3.60 0.70 24.31
N THR A 185 2.45 1.02 24.89
CA THR A 185 1.15 0.48 24.46
C THR A 185 0.39 1.53 23.65
N PHE A 186 -0.07 1.20 22.46
CA PHE A 186 -1.07 1.95 21.71
C PHE A 186 -2.45 1.31 21.92
N ARG A 187 -3.46 2.12 22.23
CA ARG A 187 -4.82 1.62 22.44
C ARG A 187 -5.92 2.56 21.98
N ASN A 188 -7.12 2.01 21.80
CA ASN A 188 -8.35 2.71 21.38
C ASN A 188 -8.18 3.59 20.14
N TYR A 189 -7.18 3.32 19.31
CA TYR A 189 -6.88 4.14 18.16
C TYR A 189 -7.84 3.88 16.99
N VAL A 190 -7.84 4.81 16.03
CA VAL A 190 -8.61 4.68 14.79
C VAL A 190 -8.02 3.55 13.95
N LEU A 191 -8.78 2.46 13.74
CA LEU A 191 -8.30 1.25 13.07
C LEU A 191 -7.91 1.44 11.59
N SER A 192 -8.39 2.52 10.96
CA SER A 192 -8.03 2.87 9.58
C SER A 192 -6.80 3.78 9.49
N ALA A 193 -6.26 4.25 10.62
CA ALA A 193 -5.10 5.14 10.66
C ALA A 193 -3.79 4.37 10.87
N THR A 194 -2.68 4.96 10.43
CA THR A 194 -1.35 4.49 10.83
C THR A 194 -1.02 5.02 12.22
N GLN A 195 -0.64 4.16 13.16
CA GLN A 195 -0.47 4.58 14.56
C GLN A 195 0.85 5.29 14.82
N MET A 196 1.92 4.80 14.19
CA MET A 196 3.24 5.38 14.30
C MET A 196 3.86 5.58 12.92
N THR A 197 4.37 6.79 12.68
CA THR A 197 5.17 7.10 11.50
C THR A 197 6.55 7.59 11.95
N LEU A 198 7.60 6.90 11.52
CA LEU A 198 8.99 7.27 11.68
C LEU A 198 9.50 7.82 10.34
N ASN A 199 9.87 9.09 10.29
CA ASN A 199 10.52 9.71 9.15
C ASN A 199 11.95 10.01 9.54
N HIS A 200 12.92 9.25 9.05
CA HIS A 200 14.30 9.40 9.48
C HIS A 200 15.26 9.38 8.28
N THR A 201 16.40 10.05 8.43
CA THR A 201 17.50 9.97 7.47
C THR A 201 18.49 8.85 7.81
N VAL A 202 18.55 8.41 9.08
CA VAL A 202 19.39 7.27 9.54
C VAL A 202 18.65 6.49 10.62
N MET A 203 17.98 5.38 10.33
CA MET A 203 17.29 4.60 11.37
C MET A 203 18.21 3.46 11.85
N ASN A 204 18.64 3.50 13.11
CA ASN A 204 19.28 2.38 13.82
C ASN A 204 18.71 2.37 15.23
N ALA A 205 17.57 1.71 15.42
CA ALA A 205 16.84 1.72 16.69
C ALA A 205 16.34 0.33 17.07
N ILE A 206 16.16 0.11 18.37
CA ILE A 206 15.54 -1.09 18.93
C ILE A 206 14.32 -0.64 19.74
N PHE A 207 13.15 -1.19 19.43
CA PHE A 207 11.93 -1.00 20.21
C PHE A 207 11.60 -2.31 20.93
N ALA A 208 11.55 -2.30 22.25
CA ALA A 208 11.25 -3.49 23.04
C ALA A 208 9.88 -3.41 23.73
N GLY A 209 9.02 -4.41 23.59
CA GLY A 209 7.74 -4.44 24.34
C GLY A 209 6.69 -3.47 23.79
N LEU A 210 6.70 -3.22 22.48
CA LEU A 210 5.66 -2.43 21.81
C LEU A 210 4.34 -3.22 21.78
N ASP A 211 3.25 -2.66 22.28
CA ASP A 211 1.97 -3.33 22.40
C ASP A 211 0.88 -2.54 21.68
N PHE A 212 0.06 -3.23 20.89
CA PHE A 212 -1.04 -2.67 20.14
C PHE A 212 -2.31 -3.47 20.48
N GLU A 213 -3.25 -2.85 21.20
CA GLU A 213 -4.39 -3.59 21.77
C GLU A 213 -5.33 -4.23 20.72
N VAL A 214 -5.36 -3.72 19.48
CA VAL A 214 -6.34 -4.13 18.45
C VAL A 214 -5.79 -4.09 17.03
N THR A 215 -6.13 -5.05 16.18
CA THR A 215 -5.63 -5.08 14.78
C THR A 215 -6.25 -3.97 13.90
N PRO A 216 -5.44 -3.16 13.16
CA PRO A 216 -5.93 -2.21 12.17
C PRO A 216 -6.73 -2.88 11.04
N THR A 217 -7.75 -2.19 10.52
CA THR A 217 -8.59 -2.67 9.40
C THR A 217 -8.04 -2.31 8.03
N SER A 218 -7.27 -1.21 7.95
CA SER A 218 -6.70 -0.71 6.69
C SER A 218 -5.45 0.16 6.90
N GLY A 219 -5.24 0.67 8.11
CA GLY A 219 -4.01 1.37 8.49
C GLY A 219 -2.87 0.41 8.84
N LYS A 220 -1.68 0.95 9.04
CA LYS A 220 -0.51 0.18 9.49
C LYS A 220 -0.29 0.41 10.98
N TYR A 221 0.31 -0.55 11.69
CA TYR A 221 0.75 -0.27 13.05
C TYR A 221 1.89 0.76 13.05
N LEU A 222 2.90 0.52 12.20
CA LEU A 222 4.07 1.39 12.06
C LEU A 222 4.48 1.55 10.59
N VAL A 223 4.88 2.76 10.21
CA VAL A 223 5.57 3.05 8.94
C VAL A 223 6.93 3.68 9.25
N ALA A 224 8.00 3.19 8.64
CA ALA A 224 9.34 3.71 8.78
C ALA A 224 9.89 4.14 7.42
N ASN A 225 9.94 5.44 7.19
CA ASN A 225 10.43 6.04 5.96
C ASN A 225 11.92 6.35 6.11
N ASP A 226 12.74 5.77 5.24
CA ASP A 226 14.17 6.01 5.11
C ASP A 226 14.42 7.03 4.02
N THR A 227 14.53 8.28 4.43
CA THR A 227 14.44 9.43 3.52
C THR A 227 15.75 9.78 2.81
N ASP A 228 16.86 9.11 3.12
CA ASP A 228 18.18 9.42 2.54
C ASP A 228 18.54 8.56 1.32
N GLY A 229 17.85 7.44 1.10
CA GLY A 229 18.08 6.51 -0.01
C GLY A 229 19.47 5.86 -0.02
N GLY A 230 20.18 5.92 1.10
CA GLY A 230 21.58 5.53 1.28
C GLY A 230 21.74 4.12 1.83
N THR A 231 22.30 4.01 3.04
CA THR A 231 22.52 2.70 3.69
C THR A 231 21.20 2.24 4.31
N PRO A 232 20.77 0.98 4.12
CA PRO A 232 19.49 0.53 4.67
C PRO A 232 19.36 0.83 6.16
N ALA A 233 18.38 1.66 6.50
CA ALA A 233 17.92 1.87 7.86
C ALA A 233 17.48 0.54 8.51
N THR A 234 17.90 0.31 9.76
CA THR A 234 17.47 -0.84 10.58
C THR A 234 16.61 -0.38 11.77
N LEU A 235 15.43 -0.99 11.90
CA LEU A 235 14.63 -0.95 13.12
C LEU A 235 14.41 -2.38 13.56
N THR A 236 14.85 -2.69 14.78
CA THR A 236 14.58 -3.98 15.40
C THR A 236 13.41 -3.82 16.36
N ILE A 237 12.39 -4.65 16.23
CA ILE A 237 11.27 -4.69 17.18
C ILE A 237 11.35 -6.02 17.92
N VAL A 238 11.39 -6.00 19.25
CA VAL A 238 11.51 -7.20 20.09
C VAL A 238 10.38 -7.27 21.11
N ASN A 239 9.91 -8.47 21.41
CA ASN A 239 8.87 -8.73 22.43
C ASN A 239 7.59 -7.89 22.26
N ALA A 240 7.21 -7.56 21.01
CA ALA A 240 6.00 -6.79 20.73
C ALA A 240 4.72 -7.65 20.83
N ASN A 241 3.58 -6.97 20.92
CA ASN A 241 2.24 -7.54 20.74
C ASN A 241 1.48 -6.73 19.67
N PRO A 242 1.04 -7.37 18.55
CA PRO A 242 1.28 -8.76 18.18
C PRO A 242 2.77 -9.10 18.02
N THR A 243 3.14 -10.39 18.02
CA THR A 243 4.54 -10.86 18.15
C THR A 243 5.46 -10.48 16.97
N ASP A 244 6.71 -10.12 17.33
CA ASP A 244 7.97 -9.92 16.58
C ASP A 244 8.08 -9.25 15.18
N GLY A 245 7.01 -8.78 14.55
CA GLY A 245 7.09 -7.66 13.59
C GLY A 245 7.61 -8.02 12.23
N SER A 246 7.40 -9.26 11.85
CA SER A 246 8.17 -9.89 10.79
C SER A 246 7.63 -9.69 9.36
N ALA A 247 6.58 -8.89 9.14
CA ALA A 247 6.26 -8.44 7.78
C ALA A 247 6.95 -7.11 7.47
N LEU A 248 8.22 -7.24 7.07
CA LEU A 248 9.05 -6.17 6.52
C LEU A 248 8.82 -6.06 5.02
N THR A 249 7.94 -5.16 4.55
CA THR A 249 7.97 -4.79 3.13
C THR A 249 9.00 -3.69 2.95
N THR A 250 10.18 -4.02 2.44
CA THR A 250 11.13 -3.00 2.00
C THR A 250 10.59 -2.33 0.74
N THR A 251 10.38 -1.02 0.80
CA THR A 251 10.10 -0.18 -0.36
C THR A 251 11.34 0.66 -0.64
N THR A 252 11.64 1.02 -1.88
CA THR A 252 12.76 1.93 -2.18
C THR A 252 12.69 3.18 -1.29
N GLY A 253 13.62 3.34 -0.33
CA GLY A 253 13.62 4.45 0.64
C GLY A 253 12.77 4.23 1.91
N GLY A 254 12.62 2.98 2.39
CA GLY A 254 12.02 2.73 3.70
C GLY A 254 11.53 1.30 3.89
N PHE A 255 10.95 1.02 5.05
CA PHE A 255 10.24 -0.24 5.27
C PHE A 255 8.90 -0.02 5.96
N VAL A 256 7.97 -0.88 5.60
CA VAL A 256 6.65 -0.96 6.19
C VAL A 256 6.64 -2.18 7.09
N VAL A 257 6.31 -1.99 8.36
CA VAL A 257 5.96 -3.11 9.24
C VAL A 257 4.46 -3.33 9.13
N ASN A 258 4.07 -4.16 8.16
CA ASN A 258 2.74 -4.75 8.15
C ASN A 258 2.78 -5.97 9.08
N TRP A 259 1.68 -6.36 9.71
CA TRP A 259 1.70 -7.54 10.59
C TRP A 259 0.71 -8.53 10.04
N VAL A 260 1.22 -9.55 9.38
CA VAL A 260 0.45 -10.74 9.04
C VAL A 260 0.86 -11.79 10.07
N THR A 261 -0.05 -12.23 10.93
CA THR A 261 0.27 -13.18 12.01
C THR A 261 0.31 -14.64 11.54
N GLN A 262 0.06 -14.86 10.25
CA GLN A 262 0.04 -16.15 9.58
C GLN A 262 0.47 -15.95 8.12
N LEU A 263 0.81 -17.03 7.43
CA LEU A 263 0.95 -16.98 5.98
C LEU A 263 -0.36 -16.47 5.37
N TYR A 264 -0.29 -15.52 4.45
CA TYR A 264 -1.46 -15.00 3.75
C TYR A 264 -1.24 -15.06 2.24
N ALA A 265 -2.00 -15.94 1.59
CA ALA A 265 -2.02 -16.13 0.16
C ALA A 265 -2.91 -15.06 -0.49
N VAL A 266 -2.37 -14.29 -1.41
CA VAL A 266 -3.11 -13.20 -2.07
C VAL A 266 -3.66 -13.70 -3.40
N ASP A 267 -4.96 -13.45 -3.66
CA ASP A 267 -5.60 -13.87 -4.90
C ASP A 267 -4.85 -13.37 -6.15
N ASP A 268 -4.76 -14.26 -7.14
CA ASP A 268 -4.03 -14.06 -8.39
C ASP A 268 -4.96 -13.94 -9.59
N ALA A 269 -4.42 -13.33 -10.64
CA ALA A 269 -5.07 -13.27 -11.93
C ALA A 269 -4.11 -13.65 -13.07
N GLY A 270 -4.62 -14.43 -14.01
CA GLY A 270 -3.97 -14.75 -15.27
C GLY A 270 -4.86 -14.43 -16.47
N ALA A 271 -4.25 -14.30 -17.64
CA ALA A 271 -4.98 -14.26 -18.90
C ALA A 271 -4.23 -15.04 -19.95
N THR A 272 -4.96 -15.74 -20.81
CA THR A 272 -4.39 -16.49 -21.92
C THR A 272 -5.41 -16.61 -23.06
N LEU A 273 -4.92 -17.00 -24.23
CA LEU A 273 -5.79 -17.49 -25.29
C LEU A 273 -6.31 -18.88 -24.89
N GLU A 274 -7.49 -19.26 -25.38
CA GLU A 274 -7.92 -20.66 -25.22
C GLU A 274 -6.85 -21.62 -25.76
N GLU A 275 -6.80 -22.82 -25.15
CA GLU A 275 -5.84 -23.87 -25.49
C GLU A 275 -4.35 -23.50 -25.37
N THR A 276 -4.04 -22.27 -24.93
CA THR A 276 -2.68 -21.80 -24.71
C THR A 276 -2.36 -21.88 -23.23
N PRO A 277 -1.44 -22.77 -22.79
CA PRO A 277 -1.02 -22.82 -21.40
C PRO A 277 -0.39 -21.51 -20.95
N VAL A 278 -0.61 -21.16 -19.67
CA VAL A 278 -0.03 -19.97 -19.04
C VAL A 278 0.61 -20.33 -17.71
N THR A 279 1.83 -19.84 -17.49
CA THR A 279 2.53 -19.93 -16.21
C THR A 279 2.23 -18.69 -15.37
N ILE A 280 1.86 -18.90 -14.12
CA ILE A 280 1.46 -17.85 -13.18
C ILE A 280 2.34 -17.93 -11.92
N SER A 281 2.96 -16.80 -11.56
CA SER A 281 3.77 -16.65 -10.35
C SER A 281 2.91 -16.29 -9.14
N VAL A 282 2.20 -17.28 -8.61
CA VAL A 282 1.23 -17.14 -7.50
C VAL A 282 1.84 -16.79 -6.15
N LEU A 283 3.18 -16.80 -6.02
CA LEU A 283 3.87 -16.49 -4.75
C LEU A 283 4.38 -15.04 -4.67
N ASP A 284 4.37 -14.29 -5.78
CA ASP A 284 5.05 -12.98 -5.87
C ASP A 284 4.37 -11.91 -5.00
N ASN A 285 3.08 -12.06 -4.72
CA ASN A 285 2.23 -11.18 -3.94
C ASN A 285 1.89 -11.74 -2.54
N ASP A 286 2.30 -12.97 -2.22
CA ASP A 286 2.01 -13.62 -0.95
C ASP A 286 2.78 -13.00 0.21
N LEU A 287 2.14 -12.94 1.38
CA LEU A 287 2.74 -12.38 2.58
C LEU A 287 3.22 -13.49 3.51
N ASN A 288 4.54 -13.66 3.55
CA ASN A 288 5.20 -14.62 4.44
C ASN A 288 5.74 -13.92 5.70
N PRO A 289 5.21 -14.23 6.89
CA PRO A 289 5.72 -13.66 8.12
C PRO A 289 7.13 -14.12 8.49
N ASN A 290 7.63 -15.26 7.99
CA ASN A 290 8.88 -15.83 8.50
C ASN A 290 10.07 -15.70 7.53
N GLU A 291 9.90 -14.99 6.41
CA GLU A 291 10.90 -14.81 5.31
C GLU A 291 11.55 -16.09 4.75
N ASN A 292 11.10 -17.27 5.19
CA ASN A 292 11.52 -18.56 4.63
C ASN A 292 11.05 -18.71 3.18
N ALA A 293 11.67 -19.63 2.43
CA ALA A 293 11.20 -19.91 1.08
C ALA A 293 9.75 -20.44 1.12
N LEU A 294 8.86 -19.78 0.37
CA LEU A 294 7.51 -20.28 0.12
C LEU A 294 7.56 -21.40 -0.91
N VAL A 295 6.70 -22.39 -0.71
CA VAL A 295 6.55 -23.53 -1.62
C VAL A 295 5.07 -23.83 -1.80
N ILE A 296 4.67 -23.98 -3.06
CA ILE A 296 3.35 -24.48 -3.43
C ILE A 296 3.36 -25.99 -3.22
N THR A 297 2.44 -26.48 -2.40
CA THR A 297 2.36 -27.92 -2.04
C THR A 297 1.18 -28.62 -2.67
N ASP A 298 0.12 -27.90 -2.98
CA ASP A 298 -1.07 -28.47 -3.60
C ASP A 298 -1.76 -27.46 -4.52
N VAL A 299 -2.50 -27.98 -5.50
CA VAL A 299 -3.36 -27.22 -6.42
C VAL A 299 -4.62 -28.01 -6.68
N THR A 300 -5.76 -27.32 -6.80
CA THR A 300 -6.99 -27.97 -7.23
C THR A 300 -7.06 -28.05 -8.75
N GLN A 301 -7.86 -28.99 -9.26
CA GLN A 301 -8.34 -28.85 -10.64
C GLN A 301 -9.14 -27.54 -10.76
N SER A 302 -9.08 -26.92 -11.92
CA SER A 302 -9.90 -25.74 -12.19
C SER A 302 -11.39 -26.10 -12.27
N VAL A 303 -12.25 -25.12 -11.98
CA VAL A 303 -13.71 -25.29 -11.93
C VAL A 303 -14.28 -25.76 -13.26
N ASN A 304 -13.71 -25.32 -14.40
CA ASN A 304 -14.17 -25.72 -15.73
C ASN A 304 -13.37 -26.89 -16.33
N GLY A 305 -12.51 -27.54 -15.55
CA GLY A 305 -11.87 -28.81 -15.93
C GLY A 305 -10.51 -28.70 -16.61
N GLY A 306 -9.95 -27.51 -16.74
CA GLY A 306 -8.56 -27.28 -17.14
C GLY A 306 -7.57 -27.89 -16.14
N ALA A 307 -6.39 -28.26 -16.64
CA ALA A 307 -5.33 -28.87 -15.85
C ALA A 307 -4.47 -27.80 -15.17
N VAL A 308 -4.12 -28.01 -13.91
CA VAL A 308 -3.22 -27.15 -13.14
C VAL A 308 -2.07 -28.01 -12.64
N VAL A 309 -0.83 -27.58 -12.87
CA VAL A 309 0.37 -28.31 -12.46
C VAL A 309 1.31 -27.36 -11.72
N ILE A 310 1.85 -27.81 -10.60
CA ILE A 310 2.94 -27.12 -9.90
C ILE A 310 4.24 -27.34 -10.68
N ASP A 311 4.89 -26.25 -11.08
CA ASP A 311 6.12 -26.35 -11.87
C ASP A 311 7.31 -26.85 -11.04
N PRO A 312 8.35 -27.41 -11.68
CA PRO A 312 9.58 -27.82 -10.99
C PRO A 312 10.17 -26.68 -10.15
N GLY A 313 10.32 -26.92 -8.85
CA GLY A 313 10.78 -25.91 -7.89
C GLY A 313 9.68 -25.37 -6.98
N GLY A 314 8.41 -25.61 -7.29
CA GLY A 314 7.29 -25.29 -6.40
C GLY A 314 7.01 -23.80 -6.23
N THR A 315 7.47 -22.96 -7.17
CA THR A 315 7.35 -21.49 -7.09
C THR A 315 6.31 -20.90 -8.05
N THR A 316 5.90 -21.66 -9.06
CA THR A 316 4.91 -21.24 -10.07
C THR A 316 3.94 -22.38 -10.37
N VAL A 317 2.79 -22.02 -10.95
CA VAL A 317 1.82 -22.98 -11.48
C VAL A 317 1.63 -22.76 -12.98
N THR A 318 1.50 -23.85 -13.73
CA THR A 318 1.08 -23.83 -15.13
C THR A 318 -0.38 -24.26 -15.23
N TYR A 319 -1.22 -23.37 -15.75
CA TYR A 319 -2.62 -23.64 -16.07
C TYR A 319 -2.77 -23.92 -17.57
N THR A 320 -3.37 -25.06 -17.90
CA THR A 320 -3.75 -25.45 -19.27
C THR A 320 -5.27 -25.41 -19.39
N PRO A 321 -5.82 -24.50 -20.21
CA PRO A 321 -7.25 -24.43 -20.50
C PRO A 321 -7.90 -25.78 -20.86
N PRO A 322 -9.17 -26.00 -20.49
CA PRO A 322 -9.97 -27.04 -21.12
C PRO A 322 -10.15 -26.74 -22.62
N GLN A 323 -10.23 -27.79 -23.43
CA GLN A 323 -10.49 -27.69 -24.87
C GLN A 323 -11.78 -26.90 -25.14
N ASP A 324 -11.76 -26.03 -26.16
CA ASP A 324 -12.86 -25.15 -26.59
C ASP A 324 -13.42 -24.21 -25.49
N PHE A 325 -12.74 -24.02 -24.35
CA PHE A 325 -13.27 -23.21 -23.25
C PHE A 325 -12.88 -21.72 -23.36
N ILE A 326 -13.89 -20.85 -23.31
CA ILE A 326 -13.75 -19.38 -23.30
C ILE A 326 -14.52 -18.83 -22.10
N GLY A 327 -13.95 -17.83 -21.44
CA GLY A 327 -14.56 -17.18 -20.29
C GLY A 327 -13.61 -17.14 -19.11
N THR A 328 -14.17 -17.16 -17.91
CA THR A 328 -13.39 -17.12 -16.67
C THR A 328 -13.34 -18.51 -16.05
N ASP A 329 -12.13 -18.98 -15.74
CA ASP A 329 -11.90 -20.17 -14.94
C ASP A 329 -11.22 -19.82 -13.62
N THR A 330 -11.35 -20.68 -12.63
CA THR A 330 -10.78 -20.48 -11.30
C THR A 330 -10.23 -21.78 -10.72
N PHE A 331 -9.15 -21.70 -9.97
CA PHE A 331 -8.60 -22.79 -9.16
C PHE A 331 -7.92 -22.22 -7.91
N THR A 332 -7.58 -23.06 -6.95
CA THR A 332 -6.86 -22.63 -5.74
C THR A 332 -5.51 -23.32 -5.64
N TYR A 333 -4.54 -22.68 -4.99
CA TYR A 333 -3.26 -23.26 -4.60
C TYR A 333 -3.09 -23.23 -3.08
N THR A 334 -2.32 -24.18 -2.54
CA THR A 334 -1.91 -24.21 -1.14
C THR A 334 -0.43 -23.88 -1.05
N VAL A 335 -0.10 -22.82 -0.30
CA VAL A 335 1.27 -22.37 -0.07
C VAL A 335 1.67 -22.65 1.38
N VAL A 336 2.92 -23.06 1.59
CA VAL A 336 3.53 -23.25 2.92
C VAL A 336 4.93 -22.63 2.95
N TYR A 337 5.43 -22.31 4.15
CA TYR A 337 6.85 -21.97 4.36
C TYR A 337 7.63 -23.06 5.11
N ASN A 338 6.93 -24.07 5.64
CA ASN A 338 7.49 -25.31 6.17
C ASN A 338 6.52 -26.46 5.82
N THR A 339 7.03 -27.67 5.59
CA THR A 339 6.22 -28.79 5.06
C THR A 339 5.11 -29.29 6.00
N ASP A 340 5.03 -28.80 7.24
CA ASP A 340 4.27 -29.46 8.29
C ASP A 340 3.43 -28.57 9.23
N GLU A 341 3.44 -27.22 9.16
CA GLU A 341 2.79 -26.44 10.24
C GLU A 341 1.94 -25.23 9.84
N VAL A 342 2.21 -24.50 8.75
CA VAL A 342 1.38 -23.34 8.38
C VAL A 342 1.17 -23.23 6.88
N SER A 343 -0.08 -23.33 6.46
CA SER A 343 -0.53 -23.19 5.08
C SER A 343 -1.58 -22.09 4.95
N ASP A 344 -1.64 -21.45 3.79
CA ASP A 344 -2.81 -20.68 3.37
C ASP A 344 -3.21 -21.06 1.93
N ILE A 345 -4.42 -20.66 1.53
CA ILE A 345 -5.01 -20.98 0.23
C ILE A 345 -5.32 -19.68 -0.53
N GLY A 346 -4.70 -19.52 -1.70
CA GLY A 346 -5.01 -18.40 -2.62
C GLY A 346 -5.91 -18.84 -3.77
N LEU A 347 -6.76 -17.91 -4.25
CA LEU A 347 -7.61 -18.13 -5.43
C LEU A 347 -6.93 -17.55 -6.68
N VAL A 348 -6.83 -18.35 -7.74
CA VAL A 348 -6.39 -17.89 -9.05
C VAL A 348 -7.59 -17.76 -9.98
N THR A 349 -7.73 -16.60 -10.61
CA THR A 349 -8.74 -16.34 -11.64
C THR A 349 -8.08 -16.17 -13.01
N VAL A 350 -8.40 -17.04 -13.97
CA VAL A 350 -7.85 -16.97 -15.33
C VAL A 350 -8.93 -16.53 -16.30
N THR A 351 -8.65 -15.49 -17.08
CA THR A 351 -9.54 -15.07 -18.19
C THR A 351 -9.02 -15.60 -19.51
N LEU A 352 -9.86 -16.36 -20.19
CA LEU A 352 -9.59 -16.96 -21.48
C LEU A 352 -10.31 -16.16 -22.57
N THR A 353 -9.52 -15.65 -23.51
CA THR A 353 -10.06 -15.01 -24.71
C THR A 353 -9.98 -15.97 -25.89
N PRO A 354 -10.90 -15.86 -26.85
CA PRO A 354 -10.78 -16.53 -28.12
C PRO A 354 -9.38 -16.42 -28.73
N ASP A 355 -8.79 -17.55 -29.14
CA ASP A 355 -7.82 -17.54 -30.22
C ASP A 355 -8.57 -17.57 -31.55
N ASN A 356 -8.14 -16.76 -32.51
CA ASN A 356 -8.91 -16.53 -33.72
C ASN A 356 -8.51 -17.52 -34.81
N ASP A 357 -9.27 -18.60 -34.96
CA ASP A 357 -9.07 -19.65 -35.97
C ASP A 357 -9.65 -19.29 -37.34
N ASN A 358 -9.39 -18.05 -37.79
CA ASN A 358 -9.88 -17.61 -39.09
C ASN A 358 -9.25 -18.46 -40.20
N PRO A 359 -10.05 -19.01 -41.14
CA PRO A 359 -9.50 -19.72 -42.29
C PRO A 359 -8.66 -18.78 -43.15
N VAL A 360 -7.43 -19.19 -43.47
CA VAL A 360 -6.55 -18.46 -44.41
C VAL A 360 -6.66 -19.08 -45.78
N ILE A 361 -7.41 -18.43 -46.67
CA ILE A 361 -7.47 -18.82 -48.08
C ILE A 361 -6.15 -18.38 -48.75
N ALA A 362 -5.34 -19.34 -49.20
CA ALA A 362 -4.21 -19.06 -50.08
C ALA A 362 -4.62 -19.39 -51.51
N VAL A 363 -4.51 -18.39 -52.39
CA VAL A 363 -4.62 -18.62 -53.83
C VAL A 363 -3.31 -19.25 -54.28
N ALA A 364 -3.35 -20.53 -54.66
CA ALA A 364 -2.24 -21.13 -55.38
C ALA A 364 -1.95 -20.26 -56.62
N SER A 365 -0.70 -19.86 -56.80
CA SER A 365 -0.23 -18.87 -57.77
C SER A 365 -0.98 -18.92 -59.12
N GLY A 366 -1.84 -17.93 -59.36
CA GLY A 366 -2.56 -17.71 -60.62
C GLY A 366 -3.53 -18.82 -60.98
N LEU A 367 -4.83 -18.61 -60.77
CA LEU A 367 -5.84 -19.41 -61.46
C LEU A 367 -5.57 -19.32 -62.97
N PRO A 368 -5.48 -20.43 -63.73
CA PRO A 368 -5.17 -20.44 -65.16
C PRO A 368 -6.39 -20.00 -66.01
N ILE A 369 -7.11 -18.98 -65.54
CA ILE A 369 -8.36 -18.48 -66.11
C ILE A 369 -8.12 -17.30 -67.07
N ASP A 370 -6.94 -16.66 -67.01
CA ASP A 370 -6.54 -15.61 -67.94
C ASP A 370 -6.33 -16.19 -69.35
N GLY A 371 -6.93 -15.55 -70.36
CA GLY A 371 -6.96 -16.05 -71.74
C GLY A 371 -8.01 -17.15 -72.02
N SER A 372 -8.98 -17.37 -71.13
CA SER A 372 -10.09 -18.31 -71.39
C SER A 372 -10.92 -17.91 -72.61
N VAL A 373 -11.36 -18.92 -73.36
CA VAL A 373 -12.19 -18.74 -74.56
C VAL A 373 -13.67 -18.77 -74.16
N ILE A 374 -14.49 -17.91 -74.79
CA ILE A 374 -15.94 -17.87 -74.59
C ILE A 374 -16.57 -19.26 -74.79
N ASN A 375 -17.49 -19.63 -73.90
CA ASN A 375 -18.20 -20.91 -73.85
C ASN A 375 -17.31 -22.16 -73.66
N GLN A 376 -16.03 -21.98 -73.32
CA GLN A 376 -15.17 -23.09 -72.90
C GLN A 376 -14.99 -23.06 -71.38
N THR A 377 -15.05 -24.24 -70.76
CA THR A 377 -14.85 -24.38 -69.32
C THR A 377 -13.38 -24.62 -69.04
N VAL A 378 -12.79 -23.80 -68.17
CA VAL A 378 -11.46 -24.01 -67.60
C VAL A 378 -11.57 -24.28 -66.11
N THR A 379 -10.57 -24.94 -65.54
CA THR A 379 -10.51 -25.25 -64.10
C THR A 379 -9.25 -24.67 -63.46
N GLY A 380 -9.37 -24.28 -62.20
CA GLY A 380 -8.26 -23.84 -61.35
C GLY A 380 -8.44 -24.33 -59.92
N ILE A 381 -7.38 -24.22 -59.10
CA ILE A 381 -7.37 -24.69 -57.72
C ILE A 381 -7.23 -23.50 -56.77
N LEU A 382 -8.05 -23.48 -55.72
CA LEU A 382 -7.91 -22.61 -54.55
C LEU A 382 -7.60 -23.47 -53.32
N THR A 383 -6.68 -23.04 -52.46
CA THR A 383 -6.32 -23.80 -51.26
C THR A 383 -6.85 -23.10 -50.01
N VAL A 384 -7.66 -23.82 -49.22
CA VAL A 384 -8.11 -23.37 -47.91
C VAL A 384 -7.12 -23.90 -46.88
N ASN A 385 -6.42 -23.00 -46.17
CA ASN A 385 -5.52 -23.39 -45.09
C ASN A 385 -6.16 -23.12 -43.74
N ASN A 386 -5.99 -24.07 -42.83
CA ASN A 386 -6.30 -23.89 -41.43
C ASN A 386 -5.02 -23.52 -40.67
N THR A 387 -4.89 -22.24 -40.32
CA THR A 387 -3.77 -21.75 -39.50
C THR A 387 -4.11 -21.66 -38.01
N GLY A 388 -5.33 -22.07 -37.64
CA GLY A 388 -5.80 -22.12 -36.25
C GLY A 388 -5.31 -23.36 -35.51
N ASN A 389 -5.61 -23.42 -34.21
CA ASN A 389 -5.36 -24.56 -33.34
C ASN A 389 -6.51 -25.58 -33.34
N ASP A 390 -7.64 -25.22 -33.95
CA ASP A 390 -8.89 -25.97 -33.91
C ASP A 390 -9.33 -26.54 -35.28
N ASN A 391 -10.28 -27.48 -35.31
CA ASN A 391 -10.80 -28.03 -36.56
C ASN A 391 -11.68 -27.03 -37.34
N LEU A 392 -11.22 -26.66 -38.55
CA LEU A 392 -12.00 -25.86 -39.50
C LEU A 392 -12.99 -26.75 -40.26
N ASN A 393 -14.26 -26.74 -39.88
CA ASN A 393 -15.35 -27.40 -40.59
C ASN A 393 -16.03 -26.42 -41.55
N VAL A 394 -15.79 -26.61 -42.84
CA VAL A 394 -16.43 -25.85 -43.92
C VAL A 394 -17.77 -26.50 -44.27
N SER A 395 -18.85 -25.77 -43.99
CA SER A 395 -20.23 -26.26 -44.20
C SER A 395 -20.83 -25.82 -45.53
N ASN A 396 -20.32 -24.74 -46.11
CA ASN A 396 -20.80 -24.18 -47.36
C ASN A 396 -19.72 -23.31 -48.03
N LEU A 397 -19.60 -23.46 -49.34
CA LEU A 397 -18.79 -22.65 -50.24
C LEU A 397 -19.71 -22.03 -51.30
N THR A 398 -19.64 -20.70 -51.44
CA THR A 398 -20.33 -19.99 -52.53
C THR A 398 -19.33 -19.17 -53.31
N ILE A 399 -19.49 -19.12 -54.62
CA ILE A 399 -18.62 -18.38 -55.54
C ILE A 399 -19.44 -17.50 -56.47
N SER A 400 -18.92 -16.31 -56.82
CA SER A 400 -19.58 -15.40 -57.76
C SER A 400 -19.76 -16.02 -59.15
N ALA A 401 -20.90 -15.77 -59.80
CA ALA A 401 -21.06 -16.13 -61.21
C ALA A 401 -20.08 -15.31 -62.08
N PRO A 402 -19.57 -15.85 -63.21
CA PRO A 402 -19.92 -17.13 -63.83
C PRO A 402 -19.01 -18.30 -63.37
N PHE A 403 -18.38 -18.20 -62.19
CA PHE A 403 -17.63 -19.30 -61.61
C PHE A 403 -18.57 -20.32 -60.96
N SER A 404 -18.07 -21.54 -60.79
CA SER A 404 -18.72 -22.60 -60.02
C SER A 404 -17.67 -23.37 -59.20
N VAL A 405 -18.08 -23.92 -58.07
CA VAL A 405 -17.22 -24.63 -57.13
C VAL A 405 -17.95 -25.86 -56.61
N ASP A 406 -17.22 -26.93 -56.31
CA ASP A 406 -17.81 -28.04 -55.57
C ASP A 406 -18.10 -27.58 -54.14
N ASN A 407 -19.34 -27.77 -53.71
CA ASN A 407 -19.84 -27.35 -52.41
C ASN A 407 -20.01 -28.54 -51.45
N THR A 408 -19.17 -29.56 -51.61
CA THR A 408 -19.10 -30.67 -50.66
C THR A 408 -18.48 -30.17 -49.35
N PRO A 409 -19.13 -30.38 -48.19
CA PRO A 409 -18.54 -30.04 -46.90
C PRO A 409 -17.25 -30.82 -46.63
N PHE A 410 -16.29 -30.18 -45.96
CA PHE A 410 -15.02 -30.80 -45.56
C PHE A 410 -14.49 -30.22 -44.25
N THR A 411 -13.55 -30.94 -43.64
CA THR A 411 -12.84 -30.53 -42.42
C THR A 411 -11.36 -30.40 -42.73
N VAL A 412 -10.73 -29.35 -42.22
CA VAL A 412 -9.29 -29.14 -42.29
C VAL A 412 -8.73 -29.15 -40.86
N GLU A 413 -7.89 -30.14 -40.56
CA GLU A 413 -7.21 -30.26 -39.26
C GLU A 413 -6.25 -29.08 -39.02
N PRO A 414 -5.86 -28.79 -37.76
CA PRO A 414 -4.93 -27.71 -37.43
C PRO A 414 -3.62 -27.80 -38.22
N GLY A 415 -3.20 -26.68 -38.82
CA GLY A 415 -2.02 -26.62 -39.70
C GLY A 415 -2.18 -27.31 -41.06
N GLY A 416 -3.36 -27.86 -41.36
CA GLY A 416 -3.68 -28.54 -42.60
C GLY A 416 -4.14 -27.62 -43.73
N SER A 417 -4.36 -28.22 -44.90
CA SER A 417 -4.93 -27.55 -46.07
C SER A 417 -5.88 -28.44 -46.86
N HIS A 418 -6.79 -27.82 -47.61
CA HIS A 418 -7.71 -28.50 -48.51
C HIS A 418 -7.81 -27.76 -49.85
N ASP A 419 -7.66 -28.50 -50.95
CA ASP A 419 -7.74 -27.95 -52.30
C ASP A 419 -9.17 -28.01 -52.84
N VAL A 420 -9.64 -26.88 -53.32
CA VAL A 420 -10.97 -26.69 -53.88
C VAL A 420 -10.84 -26.40 -55.37
N THR A 421 -11.53 -27.18 -56.21
CA THR A 421 -11.54 -26.98 -57.66
C THR A 421 -12.62 -25.97 -58.06
N VAL A 422 -12.22 -24.91 -58.76
CA VAL A 422 -13.09 -23.87 -59.31
C VAL A 422 -13.17 -24.04 -60.82
N SER A 423 -14.39 -23.99 -61.37
CA SER A 423 -14.64 -23.98 -62.82
C SER A 423 -15.12 -22.61 -63.28
N PHE A 424 -14.67 -22.17 -64.46
CA PHE A 424 -15.04 -20.89 -65.06
C PHE A 424 -15.45 -21.09 -66.52
N THR A 425 -16.62 -20.57 -66.89
CA THR A 425 -17.16 -20.63 -68.25
C THR A 425 -17.67 -19.24 -68.66
N PRO A 426 -16.82 -18.40 -69.30
CA PRO A 426 -17.24 -17.04 -69.69
C PRO A 426 -18.20 -17.08 -70.88
N ASP A 427 -19.25 -16.27 -70.84
CA ASP A 427 -20.20 -16.08 -71.94
C ASP A 427 -19.93 -14.79 -72.77
N GLN A 428 -19.04 -13.92 -72.27
CA GLN A 428 -18.64 -12.67 -72.90
C GLN A 428 -17.16 -12.34 -72.65
N THR A 429 -16.59 -11.41 -73.43
CA THR A 429 -15.25 -10.88 -73.15
C THR A 429 -15.32 -9.81 -72.07
N GLY A 430 -14.34 -9.77 -71.16
CA GLY A 430 -14.24 -8.76 -70.13
C GLY A 430 -13.39 -9.19 -68.94
N THR A 431 -13.32 -8.34 -67.92
CA THR A 431 -12.75 -8.66 -66.61
C THR A 431 -13.84 -9.23 -65.71
N PHE A 432 -13.57 -10.35 -65.07
CA PHE A 432 -14.46 -10.99 -64.10
C PHE A 432 -13.82 -10.96 -62.72
N GLU A 433 -14.63 -10.76 -61.70
CA GLU A 433 -14.21 -10.76 -60.29
C GLU A 433 -14.69 -12.06 -59.62
N LEU A 434 -13.77 -12.77 -58.98
CA LEU A 434 -14.05 -13.98 -58.22
C LEU A 434 -14.15 -13.60 -56.75
N ILE A 435 -15.31 -13.86 -56.15
CA ILE A 435 -15.55 -13.69 -54.71
C ILE A 435 -15.89 -15.08 -54.15
N LEU A 436 -15.12 -15.55 -53.17
CA LEU A 436 -15.33 -16.85 -52.51
C LEU A 436 -15.75 -16.61 -51.06
N SER A 437 -16.97 -17.03 -50.73
CA SER A 437 -17.45 -16.97 -49.35
C SER A 437 -17.48 -18.35 -48.72
N ILE A 438 -16.93 -18.46 -47.52
CA ILE A 438 -16.85 -19.71 -46.74
C ILE A 438 -17.74 -19.56 -45.51
N THR A 439 -18.62 -20.52 -45.29
CA THR A 439 -19.34 -20.66 -44.02
C THR A 439 -18.66 -21.77 -43.21
N SER A 440 -17.93 -21.40 -42.15
CA SER A 440 -17.28 -22.35 -41.25
C SER A 440 -17.96 -22.44 -39.89
N ASN A 441 -17.62 -23.48 -39.12
CA ASN A 441 -18.09 -23.72 -37.75
C ASN A 441 -17.31 -22.93 -36.69
N ASP A 442 -16.45 -21.97 -37.04
CA ASP A 442 -15.82 -21.14 -36.03
C ASP A 442 -16.93 -20.46 -35.23
N ARG A 443 -17.12 -20.94 -33.99
CA ARG A 443 -18.21 -20.56 -33.10
C ARG A 443 -18.10 -19.10 -32.65
N ARG A 444 -17.03 -18.39 -33.06
CA ARG A 444 -16.68 -17.04 -32.61
C ARG A 444 -16.65 -16.00 -33.73
N SER A 445 -16.81 -16.39 -35.00
CA SER A 445 -17.04 -15.40 -36.06
C SER A 445 -18.49 -14.88 -35.97
N LEU A 446 -18.68 -13.66 -35.46
CA LEU A 446 -19.97 -12.96 -35.47
C LEU A 446 -20.42 -12.56 -36.90
N SER A 447 -19.79 -13.09 -37.96
CA SER A 447 -20.18 -12.85 -39.34
C SER A 447 -19.65 -13.94 -40.28
N PRO A 448 -20.40 -14.33 -41.33
CA PRO A 448 -19.86 -15.10 -42.45
C PRO A 448 -18.62 -14.40 -43.02
N GLN A 449 -17.50 -15.11 -43.09
CA GLN A 449 -16.26 -14.60 -43.66
C GLN A 449 -16.37 -14.64 -45.20
N SER A 450 -16.65 -13.50 -45.83
CA SER A 450 -16.56 -13.32 -47.29
C SER A 450 -15.18 -12.76 -47.65
N ARG A 451 -14.46 -13.39 -48.59
CA ARG A 451 -13.25 -12.80 -49.20
C ARG A 451 -13.34 -12.73 -50.70
#